data_AF-A0A7C2IU43-F1
#
_entry.id   AF-A0A7C2IU43-F1
#
_cell.length_a   1.000
_cell.length_b   1.000
_cell.length_c   1.000
_cell.angle_alpha   90.00
_cell.angle_beta   90.00
_cell.angle_gamma   90.00
#
_symmetry.space_group_name_H-M   'P 1'
#
loop_
_entity.id
_entity.type
_entity.pdbx_description
1 polymer ?
#
loop_
_entity_poly.entity_id
_entity_poly.type
_entity_poly.pdbx_seq_one_letter_code
_entity_poly.pdbx_strand_id
1 'polypeptide(L)'
;MSKPSGGSPHAAGTSRRTASEVLDRRQFLAAGASLSLPACGARGRAGRNAEAEKRVVVLGLDGLDPQIVGSLIAQGRAPNFKKLAERGAFRPLRTTMPALSPVAWSSFITGLTPGGHGIADFIVRDPASYMPVFSIWESQGSARTLSLGDYRLPLGQAKLLCRRRGRPFWAWLTERGIPASVIRIPTNFPVEETATRAVSGMGTPDLVDSFGVFHYFTSDAAEQYPDLSGGNVVRIQVRNHRADCELYGPLQALKKPKEATADPFINHTRVPFSVCRDPEAEAVRIDIQGTRLVLRKGEYSEWVRLRFQMLPWLSSVAGIVRFYLCEAHPHLKLYATPINIDPADQAMPVTHPRRLGAELARAIGPFWTKGLPCDTKAFDHHVLDDAGYVKQAELLLVFFPGERDVPPERLAAHYDHYADRVIAAGPAMTESIHAVLAARLGRAEEALRRFRAAYEPFARPPFYLFSEKRTRDNVCFLTGLGGCLQAVIYGFAGIRLVDSPEPQAQPCLPPGWSALRLRGIHWRGARYDLEIVAGAPPRWRRLASRSAAGAATRR
;
A
#
# COMPACT_ATOMS: atom_id res chain seq x y z
N MET A 1 -69.91 -7.63 -0.28
CA MET A 1 -71.04 -7.58 -1.24
C MET A 1 -70.49 -7.21 -2.62
N SER A 2 -71.00 -7.86 -3.66
CA SER A 2 -70.88 -7.50 -5.09
C SER A 2 -69.56 -7.81 -5.84
N LYS A 3 -69.33 -9.13 -6.01
CA LYS A 3 -69.12 -9.93 -7.23
C LYS A 3 -68.85 -9.30 -8.63
N PRO A 4 -68.34 -10.11 -9.60
CA PRO A 4 -67.28 -9.78 -10.57
C PRO A 4 -67.67 -10.03 -12.05
N SER A 5 -66.71 -9.89 -12.98
CA SER A 5 -66.55 -10.70 -14.22
C SER A 5 -65.28 -10.21 -14.94
N GLY A 6 -64.46 -10.98 -15.64
CA GLY A 6 -64.46 -12.38 -16.09
C GLY A 6 -63.51 -12.45 -17.30
N GLY A 7 -62.79 -13.57 -17.49
CA GLY A 7 -62.15 -13.89 -18.78
C GLY A 7 -60.68 -14.35 -18.75
N SER A 8 -60.50 -15.67 -18.62
CA SER A 8 -59.30 -16.53 -18.69
C SER A 8 -58.58 -16.58 -20.07
N PRO A 9 -57.62 -17.50 -20.34
CA PRO A 9 -56.34 -17.79 -19.66
C PRO A 9 -55.16 -17.95 -20.67
N HIS A 10 -53.91 -17.90 -20.20
CA HIS A 10 -52.94 -19.01 -20.35
C HIS A 10 -51.58 -18.68 -19.70
N ALA A 11 -51.14 -19.62 -18.85
CA ALA A 11 -49.79 -20.08 -18.50
C ALA A 11 -48.57 -19.26 -19.02
N ALA A 12 -47.48 -19.01 -18.29
CA ALA A 12 -46.87 -19.72 -17.17
C ALA A 12 -45.79 -18.83 -16.51
N GLY A 13 -45.37 -19.18 -15.29
CA GLY A 13 -43.97 -18.99 -14.90
C GLY A 13 -43.62 -17.82 -13.98
N THR A 14 -44.18 -17.86 -12.77
CA THR A 14 -43.58 -17.43 -11.48
C THR A 14 -42.06 -17.66 -11.40
N SER A 15 -41.22 -17.00 -10.59
CA SER A 15 -41.43 -16.25 -9.36
C SER A 15 -40.15 -15.50 -9.00
N ARG A 16 -40.28 -14.27 -8.49
CA ARG A 16 -39.28 -13.61 -7.63
C ARG A 16 -39.21 -14.34 -6.29
N ARG A 17 -38.00 -14.57 -5.76
CA ARG A 17 -37.78 -14.58 -4.30
C ARG A 17 -36.42 -13.99 -3.91
N THR A 18 -36.51 -13.18 -2.88
CA THR A 18 -35.49 -12.54 -2.06
C THR A 18 -34.86 -13.52 -1.07
N ALA A 19 -33.59 -13.27 -0.75
CA ALA A 19 -32.86 -13.51 0.51
C ALA A 19 -32.92 -14.89 1.20
N SER A 20 -31.75 -15.54 1.37
CA SER A 20 -31.34 -16.10 2.66
C SER A 20 -29.83 -16.36 2.71
N GLU A 21 -29.25 -16.18 3.89
CA GLU A 21 -27.90 -16.59 4.28
C GLU A 21 -27.77 -18.12 4.42
N VAL A 22 -26.50 -18.50 4.63
CA VAL A 22 -25.97 -19.71 5.28
C VAL A 22 -25.94 -20.99 4.45
N LEU A 23 -24.73 -21.44 4.11
CA LEU A 23 -24.41 -22.88 4.05
C LEU A 23 -22.94 -23.15 4.41
N ASP A 24 -22.79 -24.33 4.98
CA ASP A 24 -21.82 -24.76 5.99
C ASP A 24 -20.52 -25.35 5.40
N ARG A 25 -19.47 -25.34 6.23
CA ARG A 25 -18.03 -25.40 5.90
C ARG A 25 -17.50 -26.83 5.68
N ARG A 26 -18.33 -27.82 5.29
CA ARG A 26 -17.93 -29.25 5.30
C ARG A 26 -18.32 -30.14 4.11
N GLN A 27 -18.75 -29.61 2.95
CA GLN A 27 -19.08 -30.47 1.78
C GLN A 27 -18.49 -30.00 0.42
N PHE A 28 -17.21 -29.59 0.38
CA PHE A 28 -16.54 -29.29 -0.91
C PHE A 28 -15.26 -30.12 -1.12
N LEU A 29 -15.27 -31.38 -0.67
CA LEU A 29 -14.26 -32.38 -1.00
C LEU A 29 -14.96 -33.67 -1.44
N ALA A 30 -14.57 -34.16 -2.62
CA ALA A 30 -14.92 -35.44 -3.26
C ALA A 30 -16.12 -35.44 -4.25
N ALA A 31 -15.88 -34.99 -5.49
CA ALA A 31 -16.37 -35.55 -6.76
C ALA A 31 -15.80 -34.70 -7.92
N GLY A 32 -15.08 -35.19 -8.93
CA GLY A 32 -14.61 -36.53 -9.26
C GLY A 32 -13.50 -36.44 -10.32
N ALA A 33 -12.54 -37.36 -10.22
CA ALA A 33 -11.78 -37.86 -11.37
C ALA A 33 -12.74 -38.65 -12.29
N SER A 34 -12.59 -38.89 -13.60
CA SER A 34 -11.43 -39.34 -14.39
C SER A 34 -11.90 -39.38 -15.87
N LEU A 35 -11.10 -39.09 -16.91
CA LEU A 35 -10.40 -40.02 -17.85
C LEU A 35 -10.26 -39.24 -19.19
N SER A 36 -9.22 -39.31 -20.01
CA SER A 36 -8.22 -40.36 -20.25
C SER A 36 -6.97 -39.79 -20.97
N LEU A 37 -5.82 -40.40 -20.67
CA LEU A 37 -4.52 -40.28 -21.36
C LEU A 37 -4.52 -41.03 -22.71
N PRO A 38 -3.45 -40.89 -23.52
CA PRO A 38 -2.46 -41.96 -23.49
C PRO A 38 -1.02 -41.49 -23.21
N ALA A 39 -0.30 -42.42 -22.61
CA ALA A 39 1.02 -42.33 -22.02
C ALA A 39 2.16 -42.49 -23.04
N CYS A 40 3.36 -42.03 -22.67
CA CYS A 40 4.50 -42.94 -22.53
C CYS A 40 5.69 -42.30 -21.78
N GLY A 41 6.14 -42.98 -20.72
CA GLY A 41 7.57 -43.10 -20.41
C GLY A 41 8.20 -42.13 -19.40
N ALA A 42 7.99 -42.35 -18.10
CA ALA A 42 9.08 -42.36 -17.09
C ALA A 42 8.56 -42.83 -15.72
N ARG A 43 8.87 -44.08 -15.35
CA ARG A 43 8.76 -44.60 -13.98
C ARG A 43 9.92 -44.05 -13.16
N GLY A 44 9.67 -43.53 -11.95
CA GLY A 44 10.75 -43.24 -11.01
C GLY A 44 10.35 -42.52 -9.72
N ARG A 45 10.08 -43.33 -8.68
CA ARG A 45 10.21 -43.05 -7.23
C ARG A 45 9.17 -42.18 -6.50
N ALA A 46 8.21 -42.90 -5.90
CA ALA A 46 8.00 -43.05 -4.46
C ALA A 46 8.16 -41.81 -3.54
N GLY A 47 7.04 -41.47 -2.91
CA GLY A 47 6.91 -41.08 -1.50
C GLY A 47 8.00 -40.19 -0.91
N ARG A 48 7.82 -38.88 -0.97
CA ARG A 48 8.41 -37.97 0.02
C ARG A 48 7.34 -37.64 1.05
N ASN A 49 7.57 -38.12 2.28
CA ASN A 49 6.93 -37.61 3.49
C ASN A 49 7.01 -36.08 3.47
N ALA A 50 5.85 -35.42 3.66
CA ALA A 50 5.77 -34.00 3.91
C ALA A 50 6.31 -33.70 5.33
N GLU A 51 7.63 -33.75 5.51
CA GLU A 51 8.26 -32.94 6.55
C GLU A 51 7.83 -31.50 6.33
N ALA A 52 7.39 -30.80 7.38
CA ALA A 52 7.00 -29.40 7.30
C ALA A 52 8.14 -28.59 6.65
N GLU A 53 7.95 -28.19 5.39
CA GLU A 53 8.97 -27.48 4.61
C GLU A 53 9.43 -26.24 5.39
N LYS A 54 10.72 -26.21 5.75
CA LYS A 54 11.32 -25.05 6.42
C LYS A 54 11.26 -23.86 5.45
N ARG A 55 10.48 -22.84 5.80
CA ARG A 55 10.36 -21.59 5.02
C ARG A 55 11.40 -20.58 5.49
N VAL A 56 12.00 -19.85 4.55
CA VAL A 56 12.94 -18.76 4.80
C VAL A 56 12.32 -17.45 4.34
N VAL A 57 12.42 -16.41 5.17
CA VAL A 57 12.02 -15.05 4.82
C VAL A 57 13.27 -14.19 4.80
N VAL A 58 13.49 -13.48 3.69
CA VAL A 58 14.53 -12.46 3.56
C VAL A 58 13.83 -11.11 3.50
N LEU A 59 14.05 -10.28 4.51
CA LEU A 59 13.57 -8.90 4.57
C LEU A 59 14.75 -7.98 4.33
N GLY A 60 14.67 -7.15 3.30
CA GLY A 60 15.66 -6.11 3.05
C GLY A 60 15.10 -4.73 3.34
N LEU A 61 15.88 -3.91 4.04
CA LEU A 61 15.53 -2.56 4.47
C LEU A 61 16.58 -1.60 3.92
N ASP A 62 16.18 -0.76 2.97
CA ASP A 62 17.08 0.21 2.35
C ASP A 62 17.41 1.34 3.34
N GLY A 63 18.67 1.78 3.37
CA GLY A 63 19.14 2.80 4.30
C GLY A 63 19.19 2.40 5.79
N LEU A 64 19.03 1.11 6.13
CA LEU A 64 19.15 0.65 7.52
C LEU A 64 20.63 0.55 7.93
N ASP A 65 21.13 1.58 8.61
CA ASP A 65 22.52 1.64 9.06
C ASP A 65 22.77 0.76 10.32
N PRO A 66 23.77 -0.15 10.30
CA PRO A 66 24.02 -1.05 11.42
C PRO A 66 24.60 -0.34 12.66
N GLN A 67 25.26 0.80 12.52
CA GLN A 67 25.73 1.61 13.65
C GLN A 67 24.55 2.31 14.33
N ILE A 68 23.61 2.87 13.56
CA ILE A 68 22.38 3.46 14.11
C ILE A 68 21.58 2.38 14.82
N VAL A 69 21.37 1.21 14.19
CA VAL A 69 20.67 0.09 14.82
C VAL A 69 21.39 -0.39 16.07
N GLY A 70 22.72 -0.55 16.04
CA GLY A 70 23.52 -0.93 17.19
C GLY A 70 23.41 0.08 18.35
N SER A 71 23.43 1.38 18.04
CA SER A 71 23.23 2.46 19.01
C SER A 71 21.83 2.42 19.61
N LEU A 72 20.78 2.23 18.80
CA LEU A 72 19.40 2.08 19.28
C LEU A 72 19.22 0.80 20.11
N ILE A 73 19.92 -0.29 19.79
CA ILE A 73 19.94 -1.51 20.60
C ILE A 73 20.60 -1.25 21.96
N ALA A 74 21.77 -0.58 21.98
CA ALA A 74 22.49 -0.24 23.20
C ALA A 74 21.68 0.71 24.11
N GLN A 75 20.92 1.63 23.51
CA GLN A 75 20.00 2.53 24.20
C GLN A 75 18.67 1.87 24.60
N GLY A 76 18.43 0.60 24.26
CA GLY A 76 17.17 -0.10 24.55
C GLY A 76 15.97 0.32 23.70
N ARG A 77 16.17 1.11 22.64
CA ARG A 77 15.14 1.68 21.76
C ARG A 77 14.80 0.82 20.53
N ALA A 78 15.59 -0.24 20.27
CA ALA A 78 15.34 -1.21 19.20
C ALA A 78 15.27 -2.66 19.73
N PRO A 79 14.31 -2.98 20.63
CA PRO A 79 14.27 -4.26 21.35
C PRO A 79 14.04 -5.47 20.43
N ASN A 80 13.34 -5.32 19.31
CA ASN A 80 13.13 -6.44 18.40
C ASN A 80 14.37 -6.71 17.53
N PHE A 81 15.11 -5.68 17.09
CA PHE A 81 16.41 -5.87 16.45
C PHE A 81 17.42 -6.51 17.40
N LYS A 82 17.40 -6.14 18.70
CA LYS A 82 18.20 -6.81 19.74
C LYS A 82 17.88 -8.31 19.82
N LYS A 83 16.61 -8.68 19.94
CA LYS A 83 16.17 -10.08 19.98
C LYS A 83 16.61 -10.86 18.73
N LEU A 84 16.55 -10.24 17.54
CA LEU A 84 16.99 -10.87 16.30
C LEU A 84 18.52 -11.08 16.28
N ALA A 85 19.28 -10.10 16.74
CA ALA A 85 20.74 -10.20 16.86
C ALA A 85 21.15 -11.32 17.83
N GLU A 86 20.49 -11.44 18.97
CA GLU A 86 20.77 -12.46 20.00
C GLU A 86 20.38 -13.88 19.58
N ARG A 87 19.27 -14.04 18.84
CA ARG A 87 18.82 -15.36 18.33
C ARG A 87 19.65 -15.86 17.15
N GLY A 88 20.41 -14.98 16.51
CA GLY A 88 21.15 -15.30 15.29
C GLY A 88 22.49 -14.57 15.26
N ALA A 89 22.69 -13.73 14.24
CA ALA A 89 23.88 -12.92 14.10
C ALA A 89 23.52 -11.51 13.63
N PHE A 90 24.23 -10.52 14.16
CA PHE A 90 24.20 -9.15 13.68
C PHE A 90 25.64 -8.71 13.44
N ARG A 91 25.98 -8.46 12.17
CA ARG A 91 27.34 -8.11 11.77
C ARG A 91 27.29 -6.97 10.75
N PRO A 92 28.15 -5.95 10.89
CA PRO A 92 28.31 -4.97 9.84
C PRO A 92 28.84 -5.66 8.59
N LEU A 93 28.14 -5.49 7.48
CA LEU A 93 28.62 -5.92 6.17
C LEU A 93 29.20 -4.71 5.45
N ARG A 94 30.29 -4.91 4.71
CA ARG A 94 30.83 -3.88 3.84
C ARG A 94 29.82 -3.61 2.72
N THR A 95 29.49 -2.35 2.51
CA THR A 95 28.69 -1.94 1.36
C THR A 95 29.48 -2.04 0.06
N THR A 96 28.77 -2.02 -1.06
CA THR A 96 29.37 -1.90 -2.39
C THR A 96 30.07 -0.56 -2.57
N MET A 97 31.04 -0.49 -3.48
CA MET A 97 31.58 0.77 -3.96
C MET A 97 31.18 0.97 -5.43
N PRO A 98 30.35 1.97 -5.77
CA PRO A 98 29.81 3.01 -4.89
C PRO A 98 28.66 2.53 -3.99
N ALA A 99 28.44 3.23 -2.87
CA ALA A 99 27.44 2.89 -1.86
C ALA A 99 26.04 3.44 -2.23
N LEU A 100 25.57 3.10 -3.43
CA LEU A 100 24.27 3.50 -3.96
C LEU A 100 23.29 2.32 -3.93
N SER A 101 22.02 2.57 -3.63
CA SER A 101 20.99 1.53 -3.55
C SER A 101 20.96 0.59 -4.77
N PRO A 102 20.94 1.05 -6.05
CA PRO A 102 20.84 0.13 -7.19
C PRO A 102 22.07 -0.75 -7.33
N VAL A 103 23.22 -0.30 -6.84
CA VAL A 103 24.47 -1.05 -6.84
C VAL A 103 24.43 -2.14 -5.77
N ALA A 104 24.10 -1.75 -4.53
CA ALA A 104 24.00 -2.66 -3.39
C ALA A 104 22.95 -3.76 -3.62
N TRP A 105 21.76 -3.40 -4.11
CA TRP A 105 20.70 -4.36 -4.39
C TRP A 105 21.06 -5.30 -5.55
N SER A 106 21.76 -4.81 -6.57
CA SER A 106 22.22 -5.67 -7.66
C SER A 106 23.30 -6.67 -7.21
N SER A 107 24.19 -6.25 -6.31
CA SER A 107 25.15 -7.15 -5.64
C SER A 107 24.45 -8.16 -4.74
N PHE A 108 23.42 -7.75 -3.98
CA PHE A 108 22.58 -8.67 -3.18
C PHE A 108 21.89 -9.72 -4.05
N ILE A 109 21.32 -9.32 -5.18
CA ILE A 109 20.60 -10.21 -6.09
C ILE A 109 21.54 -11.27 -6.68
N THR A 110 22.74 -10.87 -7.10
CA THR A 110 23.61 -11.69 -7.94
C THR A 110 24.80 -12.33 -7.22
N GLY A 111 25.18 -11.79 -6.06
CA GLY A 111 26.44 -12.10 -5.39
C GLY A 111 27.69 -11.54 -6.08
N LEU A 112 27.54 -10.76 -7.17
CA LEU A 112 28.65 -10.16 -7.91
C LEU A 112 29.00 -8.77 -7.36
N THR A 113 30.21 -8.30 -7.68
CA THR A 113 30.60 -6.89 -7.47
C THR A 113 30.00 -5.97 -8.53
N PRO A 114 30.08 -4.64 -8.36
CA PRO A 114 29.59 -3.68 -9.35
C PRO A 114 30.16 -3.88 -10.76
N GLY A 115 31.43 -4.27 -10.88
CA GLY A 115 32.03 -4.62 -12.16
C GLY A 115 31.49 -5.92 -12.78
N GLY A 116 31.04 -6.86 -11.95
CA GLY A 116 30.46 -8.14 -12.41
C GLY A 116 29.00 -8.01 -12.86
N HIS A 117 28.17 -7.30 -12.09
CA HIS A 117 26.76 -7.10 -12.44
C HIS A 117 26.51 -5.86 -13.32
N GLY A 118 27.51 -4.99 -13.50
CA GLY A 118 27.47 -3.86 -14.44
C GLY A 118 26.61 -2.67 -14.01
N ILE A 119 26.18 -2.61 -12.75
CA ILE A 119 25.38 -1.48 -12.22
C ILE A 119 26.30 -0.67 -11.30
N ALA A 120 26.57 0.57 -11.67
CA ALA A 120 27.46 1.46 -10.91
C ALA A 120 26.75 2.73 -10.40
N ASP A 121 25.54 3.02 -10.88
CA ASP A 121 24.73 4.17 -10.48
C ASP A 121 23.26 3.91 -10.90
N PHE A 122 22.35 4.83 -10.61
CA PHE A 122 21.04 4.93 -11.26
C PHE A 122 21.17 5.39 -12.72
N ILE A 123 22.13 6.28 -13.00
CA ILE A 123 22.35 6.88 -14.32
C ILE A 123 23.80 6.66 -14.72
N VAL A 124 24.02 6.10 -15.90
CA VAL A 124 25.35 5.96 -16.52
C VAL A 124 25.41 6.79 -17.80
N ARG A 125 26.61 7.05 -18.30
CA ARG A 125 26.77 7.69 -19.61
C ARG A 125 26.78 6.63 -20.69
N ASP A 126 26.03 6.86 -21.75
CA ASP A 126 26.17 6.10 -22.98
C ASP A 126 27.57 6.35 -23.58
N PRO A 127 28.41 5.32 -23.82
CA PRO A 127 29.78 5.55 -24.28
C PRO A 127 29.91 6.20 -25.66
N ALA A 128 28.88 6.10 -26.51
CA ALA A 128 28.91 6.64 -27.86
C ALA A 128 28.47 8.10 -27.90
N SER A 129 27.40 8.45 -27.17
CA SER A 129 26.78 9.78 -27.17
C SER A 129 27.12 10.63 -25.95
N TYR A 130 27.71 10.04 -24.91
CA TYR A 130 27.94 10.63 -23.59
C TYR A 130 26.68 11.11 -22.86
N MET A 131 25.50 10.84 -23.40
CA MET A 131 24.23 11.22 -22.79
C MET A 131 23.90 10.34 -21.58
N PRO A 132 23.23 10.87 -20.55
CA PRO A 132 22.76 10.08 -19.43
C PRO A 132 21.72 9.05 -19.89
N VAL A 133 21.94 7.79 -19.52
CA VAL A 133 21.03 6.67 -19.74
C VAL A 133 20.80 5.92 -18.45
N PHE A 134 19.63 5.31 -18.32
CA PHE A 134 19.30 4.57 -17.11
C PHE A 134 20.10 3.27 -16.99
N SER A 135 20.50 2.94 -15.77
CA SER A 135 21.41 1.82 -15.53
C SER A 135 20.70 0.50 -15.29
N ILE A 136 19.45 0.49 -14.82
CA ILE A 136 18.78 -0.75 -14.37
C ILE A 136 18.21 -1.54 -15.55
N TRP A 137 17.65 -0.85 -16.55
CA TRP A 137 16.99 -1.49 -17.68
C TRP A 137 17.13 -0.65 -18.94
N GLU A 138 16.90 -1.28 -20.09
CA GLU A 138 16.95 -0.64 -21.41
C GLU A 138 15.80 -1.14 -22.29
N SER A 139 15.16 -0.22 -23.03
CA SER A 139 14.23 -0.57 -24.10
C SER A 139 14.99 -0.61 -25.42
N GLN A 140 15.10 -1.80 -26.00
CA GLN A 140 15.59 -1.96 -27.37
C GLN A 140 14.40 -2.03 -28.31
N GLY A 141 14.25 -1.01 -29.14
CA GLY A 141 13.25 -0.97 -30.20
C GLY A 141 13.48 -2.07 -31.26
N SER A 142 12.49 -2.27 -32.13
CA SER A 142 12.66 -3.16 -33.28
C SER A 142 13.63 -2.53 -34.29
N ALA A 143 14.68 -3.27 -34.68
CA ALA A 143 15.64 -2.84 -35.70
C ALA A 143 15.01 -2.64 -37.09
N ARG A 144 13.85 -3.26 -37.34
CA ARG A 144 13.09 -3.11 -38.59
C ARG A 144 11.75 -2.45 -38.31
N THR A 145 11.47 -1.38 -39.05
CA THR A 145 10.19 -0.68 -39.00
C THR A 145 9.62 -0.54 -40.40
N LEU A 146 8.30 -0.63 -40.52
CA LEU A 146 7.55 -0.32 -41.73
C LEU A 146 6.89 1.05 -41.55
N SER A 147 7.09 1.96 -42.49
CA SER A 147 6.43 3.27 -42.46
C SER A 147 5.15 3.21 -43.30
N LEU A 148 4.02 3.59 -42.71
CA LEU A 148 2.73 3.71 -43.37
C LEU A 148 2.10 5.06 -43.00
N GLY A 149 2.14 6.02 -43.92
CA GLY A 149 1.73 7.40 -43.65
C GLY A 149 2.52 8.01 -42.51
N ASP A 150 1.80 8.47 -41.47
CA ASP A 150 2.37 9.04 -40.25
C ASP A 150 2.85 7.99 -39.24
N TYR A 151 2.54 6.70 -39.47
CA TYR A 151 2.89 5.62 -38.56
C TYR A 151 4.20 4.94 -38.96
N ARG A 152 4.96 4.55 -37.94
CA ARG A 152 6.17 3.73 -38.01
C ARG A 152 5.92 2.48 -37.17
N LEU A 153 5.55 1.39 -37.83
CA LEU A 153 5.19 0.13 -37.18
C LEU A 153 6.42 -0.76 -37.03
N PRO A 154 6.78 -1.19 -35.81
CA PRO A 154 7.88 -2.12 -35.61
C PRO A 154 7.51 -3.51 -36.14
N LEU A 155 8.38 -4.10 -36.96
CA LEU A 155 8.23 -5.46 -37.50
C LEU A 155 8.74 -6.55 -36.55
N GLY A 156 8.86 -6.22 -35.26
CA GLY A 156 9.38 -7.08 -34.20
C GLY A 156 8.98 -6.54 -32.84
N GLN A 157 9.05 -7.38 -31.80
CA GLN A 157 8.77 -6.95 -30.44
C GLN A 157 9.94 -6.14 -29.89
N ALA A 158 9.64 -5.01 -29.25
CA ALA A 158 10.62 -4.29 -28.44
C ALA A 158 11.04 -5.20 -27.27
N LYS A 159 12.33 -5.24 -26.98
CA LYS A 159 12.88 -6.01 -25.86
C LYS A 159 13.19 -5.06 -24.72
N LEU A 160 12.51 -5.27 -23.59
CA LEU A 160 12.89 -4.68 -22.32
C LEU A 160 13.95 -5.58 -21.67
N LEU A 161 15.16 -5.07 -21.55
CA LEU A 161 16.30 -5.81 -21.01
C LEU A 161 16.64 -5.30 -19.63
N CYS A 162 16.84 -6.23 -18.70
CA CYS A 162 17.52 -5.93 -17.44
C CYS A 162 19.00 -5.70 -17.76
N ARG A 163 19.54 -4.53 -17.42
CA ARG A 163 20.97 -4.22 -17.61
C ARG A 163 21.85 -4.86 -16.55
N ARG A 164 21.26 -5.26 -15.41
CA ARG A 164 21.96 -6.03 -14.37
C ARG A 164 22.37 -7.38 -14.93
N ARG A 165 23.67 -7.61 -15.03
CA ARG A 165 24.27 -8.89 -15.38
C ARG A 165 24.35 -9.80 -14.17
N GLY A 166 24.54 -11.09 -14.43
CA GLY A 166 24.66 -12.09 -13.39
C GLY A 166 23.32 -12.70 -13.01
N ARG A 167 23.41 -13.95 -12.56
CA ARG A 167 22.24 -14.77 -12.27
C ARG A 167 21.68 -14.44 -10.89
N PRO A 168 20.37 -14.12 -10.77
CA PRO A 168 19.79 -13.83 -9.47
C PRO A 168 19.76 -15.08 -8.59
N PHE A 169 19.98 -14.94 -7.28
CA PHE A 169 20.13 -16.09 -6.40
C PHE A 169 18.87 -16.98 -6.36
N TRP A 170 17.67 -16.38 -6.53
CA TRP A 170 16.42 -17.12 -6.57
C TRP A 170 16.27 -18.02 -7.81
N ALA A 171 16.97 -17.72 -8.92
CA ALA A 171 16.99 -18.61 -10.09
C ALA A 171 17.60 -19.98 -9.74
N TRP A 172 18.57 -20.03 -8.83
CA TRP A 172 19.16 -21.30 -8.39
C TRP A 172 18.19 -22.15 -7.57
N LEU A 173 17.30 -21.49 -6.83
CA LEU A 173 16.27 -22.12 -6.01
C LEU A 173 15.17 -22.72 -6.89
N THR A 174 14.63 -21.93 -7.82
CA THR A 174 13.50 -22.35 -8.67
C THR A 174 13.86 -23.49 -9.61
N GLU A 175 15.06 -23.47 -10.21
CA GLU A 175 15.56 -24.59 -11.04
C GLU A 175 15.73 -25.89 -10.27
N ARG A 176 15.93 -25.83 -8.94
CA ARG A 176 16.00 -27.00 -8.06
C ARG A 176 14.65 -27.39 -7.46
N GLY A 177 13.56 -26.78 -7.94
CA GLY A 177 12.21 -27.03 -7.46
C GLY A 177 11.89 -26.41 -6.10
N ILE A 178 12.68 -25.44 -5.63
CA ILE A 178 12.42 -24.68 -4.40
C ILE A 178 11.65 -23.40 -4.76
N PRO A 179 10.39 -23.23 -4.33
CA PRO A 179 9.62 -22.05 -4.67
C PRO A 179 10.21 -20.76 -4.08
N ALA A 180 10.30 -19.71 -4.90
CA ALA A 180 10.79 -18.38 -4.50
C ALA A 180 9.78 -17.28 -4.83
N SER A 181 9.36 -16.53 -3.81
CA SER A 181 8.48 -15.36 -3.95
C SER A 181 9.27 -14.08 -3.69
N VAL A 182 9.37 -13.21 -4.70
CA VAL A 182 10.12 -11.95 -4.65
C VAL A 182 9.14 -10.78 -4.62
N ILE A 183 9.17 -9.96 -3.57
CA ILE A 183 8.21 -8.86 -3.42
C ILE A 183 8.99 -7.57 -3.26
N ARG A 184 8.85 -6.64 -4.22
CA ARG A 184 9.38 -5.27 -4.14
C ARG A 184 10.88 -5.16 -3.94
N ILE A 185 11.66 -6.20 -4.28
CA ILE A 185 13.11 -6.11 -4.28
C ILE A 185 13.54 -5.06 -5.34
N PRO A 186 14.32 -4.04 -4.97
CA PRO A 186 14.85 -3.05 -5.91
C PRO A 186 15.68 -3.70 -7.02
N THR A 187 15.81 -3.02 -8.16
CA THR A 187 16.59 -3.46 -9.33
C THR A 187 16.20 -4.83 -9.93
N ASN A 188 14.97 -5.27 -9.67
CA ASN A 188 14.32 -6.44 -10.28
C ASN A 188 13.27 -6.00 -11.32
N PHE A 189 13.53 -4.91 -12.05
CA PHE A 189 12.77 -4.57 -13.24
C PHE A 189 13.71 -4.62 -14.46
N PRO A 190 13.27 -5.15 -15.61
CA PRO A 190 12.01 -5.86 -15.82
C PRO A 190 12.01 -7.20 -15.06
N VAL A 191 10.85 -7.69 -14.62
CA VAL A 191 10.80 -8.94 -13.82
C VAL A 191 11.18 -10.12 -14.70
N GLU A 192 12.31 -10.75 -14.39
CA GLU A 192 12.79 -11.94 -15.08
C GLU A 192 11.97 -13.19 -14.68
N GLU A 193 11.83 -14.14 -15.61
CA GLU A 193 11.10 -15.40 -15.41
C GLU A 193 11.91 -16.45 -14.61
N THR A 194 12.58 -15.98 -13.55
CA THR A 194 13.49 -16.79 -12.73
C THR A 194 12.96 -17.09 -11.34
N ALA A 195 12.02 -16.28 -10.83
CA ALA A 195 11.34 -16.53 -9.56
C ALA A 195 10.02 -17.29 -9.78
N THR A 196 9.51 -18.00 -8.78
CA THR A 196 8.18 -18.64 -8.87
C THR A 196 7.08 -17.59 -8.95
N ARG A 197 7.22 -16.52 -8.15
CA ARG A 197 6.35 -15.34 -8.16
C ARG A 197 7.21 -14.11 -7.89
N ALA A 198 7.00 -13.02 -8.62
CA ALA A 198 7.74 -11.80 -8.41
C ALA A 198 6.89 -10.54 -8.69
N VAL A 199 7.10 -9.51 -7.89
CA VAL A 199 6.61 -8.14 -8.11
C VAL A 199 7.82 -7.20 -8.10
N SER A 200 7.96 -6.38 -9.13
CA SER A 200 9.09 -5.46 -9.28
C SER A 200 9.14 -4.42 -8.15
N GLY A 201 10.35 -3.96 -7.82
CA GLY A 201 10.59 -2.95 -6.78
C GLY A 201 11.06 -1.60 -7.32
N MET A 202 11.80 -0.87 -6.49
CA MET A 202 12.45 0.39 -6.88
C MET A 202 13.31 0.22 -8.14
N GLY A 203 13.22 1.19 -9.06
CA GLY A 203 13.76 1.09 -10.43
C GLY A 203 12.72 0.71 -11.49
N THR A 204 11.50 0.34 -11.08
CA THR A 204 10.36 0.19 -12.01
C THR A 204 9.90 1.57 -12.51
N PRO A 205 9.85 1.81 -13.82
CA PRO A 205 9.37 3.06 -14.37
C PRO A 205 7.86 3.22 -14.17
N ASP A 206 7.36 4.44 -14.29
CA ASP A 206 5.95 4.67 -14.54
C ASP A 206 5.61 4.43 -16.02
N LEU A 207 4.33 4.54 -16.39
CA LEU A 207 3.87 4.20 -17.73
C LEU A 207 4.43 5.15 -18.80
N VAL A 208 4.85 6.35 -18.43
CA VAL A 208 5.43 7.34 -19.35
C VAL A 208 6.94 7.19 -19.50
N ASP A 209 7.47 6.08 -19.00
CA ASP A 209 8.88 5.73 -19.04
C ASP A 209 9.79 6.64 -18.20
N SER A 210 9.24 7.16 -17.11
CA SER A 210 9.92 8.06 -16.19
C SER A 210 10.00 7.49 -14.77
N PHE A 211 10.61 8.25 -13.85
CA PHE A 211 10.84 7.82 -12.46
C PHE A 211 9.75 8.27 -11.48
N GLY A 212 8.52 8.36 -11.98
CA GLY A 212 7.36 8.80 -11.22
C GLY A 212 7.12 10.28 -11.40
N VAL A 213 6.87 10.70 -12.63
CA VAL A 213 6.49 12.09 -12.93
C VAL A 213 5.01 12.29 -12.64
N PHE A 214 4.71 13.14 -11.65
CA PHE A 214 3.34 13.51 -11.33
C PHE A 214 2.79 14.60 -12.24
N HIS A 215 1.48 14.82 -12.18
CA HIS A 215 0.84 15.94 -12.86
C HIS A 215 0.13 16.82 -11.82
N TYR A 216 0.30 18.12 -11.91
CA TYR A 216 -0.34 19.09 -11.04
C TYR A 216 -1.03 20.15 -11.89
N PHE A 217 -2.33 20.24 -11.76
CA PHE A 217 -3.17 21.16 -12.51
C PHE A 217 -3.54 22.32 -11.60
N THR A 218 -3.17 23.54 -11.98
CA THR A 218 -3.45 24.74 -11.18
C THR A 218 -3.99 25.88 -12.02
N SER A 219 -5.04 26.53 -11.53
CA SER A 219 -5.55 27.79 -12.08
C SER A 219 -4.98 29.03 -11.39
N ASP A 220 -4.06 28.84 -10.44
CA ASP A 220 -3.32 29.93 -9.83
C ASP A 220 -2.17 30.32 -10.75
N ALA A 221 -2.15 31.56 -11.23
CA ALA A 221 -1.07 32.06 -12.09
C ALA A 221 0.15 32.54 -11.28
N ALA A 222 -0.01 32.77 -9.96
CA ALA A 222 1.04 33.29 -9.09
C ALA A 222 1.99 32.19 -8.60
N GLU A 223 1.52 30.94 -8.46
CA GLU A 223 2.39 29.81 -8.10
C GLU A 223 3.49 29.64 -9.14
N GLN A 224 4.74 29.43 -8.73
CA GLN A 224 5.87 29.18 -9.62
C GLN A 224 6.72 28.04 -9.09
N TYR A 225 7.22 27.21 -10.00
CA TYR A 225 8.05 26.06 -9.69
C TYR A 225 9.29 26.06 -10.61
N PRO A 226 10.20 27.05 -10.46
CA PRO A 226 11.30 27.28 -11.39
C PRO A 226 12.28 26.10 -11.50
N ASP A 227 12.45 25.34 -10.42
CA ASP A 227 13.38 24.20 -10.33
C ASP A 227 12.64 22.85 -10.22
N LEU A 228 11.41 22.79 -10.74
CA LEU A 228 10.58 21.59 -10.66
C LEU A 228 11.29 20.39 -11.29
N SER A 229 11.36 19.31 -10.52
CA SER A 229 11.84 18.01 -10.99
C SER A 229 10.88 16.91 -10.58
N GLY A 230 10.72 15.90 -11.43
CA GLY A 230 9.85 14.76 -11.15
C GLY A 230 8.34 15.08 -11.20
N GLY A 231 7.93 16.16 -11.85
CA GLY A 231 6.53 16.54 -11.99
C GLY A 231 6.28 17.49 -13.15
N ASN A 232 5.02 17.56 -13.58
CA ASN A 232 4.53 18.45 -14.62
C ASN A 232 3.47 19.39 -14.04
N VAL A 233 3.72 20.70 -14.08
CA VAL A 233 2.74 21.72 -13.67
C VAL A 233 1.99 22.19 -14.92
N VAL A 234 0.69 21.92 -14.98
CA VAL A 234 -0.20 22.27 -16.07
C VAL A 234 -1.07 23.45 -15.64
N ARG A 235 -0.92 24.58 -16.33
CA ARG A 235 -1.78 25.75 -16.09
C ARG A 235 -3.13 25.53 -16.76
N ILE A 236 -4.19 25.66 -15.98
CA ILE A 236 -5.56 25.45 -16.43
C ILE A 236 -6.39 26.72 -16.29
N GLN A 237 -7.35 26.89 -17.18
CA GLN A 237 -8.34 27.96 -17.09
C GLN A 237 -9.66 27.37 -16.62
N VAL A 238 -10.27 27.99 -15.62
CA VAL A 238 -11.62 27.63 -15.15
C VAL A 238 -12.61 28.61 -15.78
N ARG A 239 -13.54 28.10 -16.59
CA ARG A 239 -14.64 28.86 -17.20
C ARG A 239 -15.96 28.22 -16.83
N ASN A 240 -16.92 28.99 -16.32
CA ASN A 240 -18.22 28.49 -15.85
C ASN A 240 -18.08 27.27 -14.91
N HIS A 241 -17.16 27.38 -13.94
CA HIS A 241 -16.83 26.30 -12.98
C HIS A 241 -16.25 25.02 -13.59
N ARG A 242 -15.87 25.02 -14.88
CA ARG A 242 -15.27 23.88 -15.57
C ARG A 242 -13.87 24.21 -16.07
N ALA A 243 -12.95 23.26 -15.91
CA ALA A 243 -11.65 23.23 -16.57
C ALA A 243 -11.55 21.98 -17.44
N ASP A 244 -11.12 22.15 -18.68
CA ASP A 244 -10.76 21.04 -19.56
C ASP A 244 -9.24 20.84 -19.50
N CYS A 245 -8.82 19.61 -19.25
CA CYS A 245 -7.46 19.24 -18.90
C CYS A 245 -7.00 18.05 -19.77
N GLU A 246 -5.70 17.87 -19.90
CA GLU A 246 -5.11 16.71 -20.57
C GLU A 246 -4.11 16.02 -19.64
N LEU A 247 -4.23 14.71 -19.50
CA LEU A 247 -3.22 13.90 -18.83
C LEU A 247 -2.27 13.33 -19.87
N TYR A 248 -0.96 13.54 -19.69
CA TYR A 248 0.06 13.08 -20.62
C TYR A 248 0.43 11.62 -20.34
N GLY A 249 0.35 10.80 -21.38
CA GLY A 249 0.61 9.37 -21.35
C GLY A 249 1.97 9.00 -21.93
N PRO A 250 2.20 7.71 -22.24
CA PRO A 250 3.42 7.23 -22.87
C PRO A 250 3.73 7.93 -24.18
N LEU A 251 5.02 7.95 -24.53
CA LEU A 251 5.52 8.40 -25.83
C LEU A 251 4.81 7.62 -26.96
N GLN A 252 4.33 8.34 -27.96
CA GLN A 252 3.71 7.77 -29.16
C GLN A 252 4.78 7.29 -30.14
N ALA A 253 5.53 6.26 -29.73
CA ALA A 253 6.65 5.71 -30.50
C ALA A 253 6.24 5.12 -31.86
N LEU A 254 4.94 4.88 -32.09
CA LEU A 254 4.42 4.37 -33.35
C LEU A 254 4.15 5.46 -34.38
N LYS A 255 4.24 6.74 -34.03
CA LYS A 255 4.14 7.85 -35.00
C LYS A 255 5.53 8.38 -35.32
N LYS A 256 5.68 8.94 -36.51
CA LYS A 256 6.86 9.74 -36.86
C LYS A 256 6.96 10.88 -35.85
N PRO A 257 8.12 11.09 -35.21
CA PRO A 257 8.28 12.15 -34.23
C PRO A 257 8.06 13.49 -34.93
N LYS A 258 7.22 14.32 -34.32
CA LYS A 258 7.08 15.73 -34.71
C LYS A 258 8.24 16.50 -34.11
N GLU A 259 8.70 17.53 -34.81
CA GLU A 259 9.71 18.45 -34.28
C GLU A 259 9.23 19.05 -32.96
N ALA A 260 10.16 19.20 -32.02
CA ALA A 260 9.88 19.79 -30.73
C ALA A 260 9.41 21.24 -30.96
N THR A 261 8.17 21.52 -30.58
CA THR A 261 7.60 22.87 -30.57
C THR A 261 7.64 23.40 -29.12
N ALA A 262 6.94 24.49 -28.82
CA ALA A 262 6.76 24.96 -27.44
C ALA A 262 6.09 23.92 -26.51
N ASP A 263 5.48 22.87 -27.07
CA ASP A 263 4.88 21.77 -26.32
C ASP A 263 5.88 20.59 -26.18
N PRO A 264 6.47 20.37 -24.98
CA PRO A 264 7.43 19.30 -24.76
C PRO A 264 6.79 17.90 -24.80
N PHE A 265 5.46 17.80 -24.74
CA PHE A 265 4.69 16.55 -24.76
C PHE A 265 3.99 16.32 -26.10
N ILE A 266 4.40 16.99 -27.18
CA ILE A 266 3.78 16.88 -28.50
C ILE A 266 3.78 15.46 -29.06
N ASN A 267 4.78 14.67 -28.69
CA ASN A 267 4.95 13.28 -29.10
C ASN A 267 4.37 12.28 -28.10
N HIS A 268 3.71 12.72 -27.02
CA HIS A 268 3.07 11.84 -26.04
C HIS A 268 1.60 11.60 -26.39
N THR A 269 1.10 10.42 -26.02
CA THR A 269 -0.35 10.16 -26.00
C THR A 269 -1.04 11.04 -24.95
N ARG A 270 -2.33 11.32 -25.13
CA ARG A 270 -3.09 12.19 -24.23
C ARG A 270 -4.43 11.58 -23.90
N VAL A 271 -4.88 11.81 -22.67
CA VAL A 271 -6.24 11.51 -22.24
C VAL A 271 -6.89 12.82 -21.80
N PRO A 272 -7.86 13.34 -22.57
CA PRO A 272 -8.62 14.50 -22.14
C PRO A 272 -9.53 14.15 -20.97
N PHE A 273 -9.70 15.09 -20.06
CA PHE A 273 -10.65 15.00 -18.97
C PHE A 273 -11.16 16.38 -18.58
N SER A 274 -12.31 16.42 -17.91
CA SER A 274 -12.88 17.68 -17.41
C SER A 274 -13.02 17.66 -15.90
N VAL A 275 -12.74 18.80 -15.28
CA VAL A 275 -12.93 19.04 -13.85
C VAL A 275 -13.99 20.11 -13.69
N CYS A 276 -15.13 19.77 -13.11
CA CYS A 276 -16.16 20.71 -12.73
C CYS A 276 -16.06 20.98 -11.22
N ARG A 277 -15.65 22.17 -10.81
CA ARG A 277 -15.64 22.55 -9.39
C ARG A 277 -17.06 22.90 -8.94
N ASP A 278 -17.40 22.53 -7.72
CA ASP A 278 -18.63 23.00 -7.10
C ASP A 278 -18.53 24.53 -6.89
N PRO A 279 -19.58 25.33 -7.12
CA PRO A 279 -19.51 26.79 -6.91
C PRO A 279 -19.32 27.22 -5.46
N GLU A 280 -19.76 26.41 -4.49
CA GLU A 280 -19.81 26.79 -3.07
C GLU A 280 -18.94 25.87 -2.20
N ALA A 281 -18.90 24.57 -2.49
CA ALA A 281 -18.16 23.60 -1.72
C ALA A 281 -16.70 23.44 -2.19
N GLU A 282 -15.82 23.05 -1.26
CA GLU A 282 -14.47 22.57 -1.54
C GLU A 282 -14.50 21.16 -2.16
N ALA A 283 -15.09 21.04 -3.34
CA ALA A 283 -15.29 19.78 -4.03
C ALA A 283 -15.23 19.94 -5.56
N VAL A 284 -14.87 18.85 -6.24
CA VAL A 284 -14.84 18.77 -7.71
C VAL A 284 -15.45 17.47 -8.19
N ARG A 285 -16.02 17.52 -9.39
CA ARG A 285 -16.35 16.34 -10.21
C ARG A 285 -15.32 16.20 -11.32
N ILE A 286 -14.75 15.01 -11.48
CA ILE A 286 -13.81 14.68 -12.55
C ILE A 286 -14.50 13.68 -13.48
N ASP A 287 -14.55 13.99 -14.77
CA ASP A 287 -15.04 13.09 -15.82
C ASP A 287 -13.87 12.72 -16.75
N ILE A 288 -13.44 11.45 -16.75
CA ILE A 288 -12.29 10.93 -17.51
C ILE A 288 -12.59 9.53 -18.07
N GLN A 289 -12.48 9.35 -19.39
CA GLN A 289 -12.72 8.07 -20.10
C GLN A 289 -13.98 7.30 -19.64
N GLY A 290 -15.10 8.00 -19.46
CA GLY A 290 -16.37 7.41 -19.02
C GLY A 290 -16.45 7.12 -17.51
N THR A 291 -15.40 7.39 -16.75
CA THR A 291 -15.39 7.34 -15.28
C THR A 291 -15.71 8.72 -14.72
N ARG A 292 -16.64 8.78 -13.77
CA ARG A 292 -17.02 9.99 -13.03
C ARG A 292 -16.65 9.85 -11.56
N LEU A 293 -15.91 10.82 -11.04
CA LEU A 293 -15.44 10.86 -9.66
C LEU A 293 -15.91 12.16 -9.02
N VAL A 294 -16.14 12.15 -7.71
CA VAL A 294 -16.34 13.35 -6.91
C VAL A 294 -15.32 13.32 -5.77
N LEU A 295 -14.58 14.40 -5.61
CA LEU A 295 -13.55 14.55 -4.58
C LEU A 295 -13.79 15.81 -3.77
N ARG A 296 -13.65 15.72 -2.45
CA ARG A 296 -13.51 16.90 -1.59
C ARG A 296 -12.05 17.26 -1.37
N LYS A 297 -11.80 18.49 -0.94
CA LYS A 297 -10.44 18.94 -0.60
C LYS A 297 -9.80 17.97 0.40
N GLY A 298 -8.57 17.58 0.09
CA GLY A 298 -7.81 16.63 0.88
C GLY A 298 -8.19 15.16 0.66
N GLU A 299 -9.01 14.82 -0.32
CA GLU A 299 -9.36 13.42 -0.63
C GLU A 299 -8.61 12.92 -1.87
N TYR A 300 -8.07 11.69 -1.76
CA TYR A 300 -7.61 10.92 -2.91
C TYR A 300 -8.78 10.17 -3.55
N SER A 301 -8.79 10.07 -4.87
CA SER A 301 -9.67 9.16 -5.59
C SER A 301 -9.28 7.70 -5.37
N GLU A 302 -10.23 6.81 -5.65
CA GLU A 302 -9.91 5.43 -6.01
C GLU A 302 -9.02 5.37 -7.26
N TRP A 303 -8.45 4.20 -7.53
CA TRP A 303 -7.67 4.00 -8.75
C TRP A 303 -8.54 4.16 -9.99
N VAL A 304 -8.13 5.07 -10.87
CA VAL A 304 -8.74 5.30 -12.17
C VAL A 304 -7.92 4.57 -13.21
N ARG A 305 -8.56 3.66 -13.95
CA ARG A 305 -7.92 2.94 -15.06
C ARG A 305 -8.02 3.76 -16.34
N LEU A 306 -6.89 3.91 -17.03
CA LEU A 306 -6.76 4.68 -18.26
C LEU A 306 -6.27 3.81 -19.41
N ARG A 307 -6.74 4.10 -20.63
CA ARG A 307 -6.25 3.54 -21.88
C ARG A 307 -5.66 4.62 -22.76
N PHE A 308 -4.39 4.47 -23.09
CA PHE A 308 -3.67 5.35 -24.00
C PHE A 308 -3.63 4.73 -25.39
N GLN A 309 -4.26 5.37 -26.36
CA GLN A 309 -4.39 4.84 -27.71
C GLN A 309 -3.08 4.98 -28.48
N MET A 310 -2.46 3.85 -28.82
CA MET A 310 -1.23 3.79 -29.61
C MET A 310 -1.56 3.76 -31.11
N LEU A 311 -2.48 2.86 -31.48
CA LEU A 311 -3.06 2.78 -32.82
C LEU A 311 -4.57 2.85 -32.70
N PRO A 312 -5.25 3.69 -33.50
CA PRO A 312 -6.70 3.71 -33.54
C PRO A 312 -7.29 2.32 -33.72
N TRP A 313 -8.20 1.97 -32.80
CA TRP A 313 -8.99 0.72 -32.80
C TRP A 313 -8.19 -0.58 -32.62
N LEU A 314 -6.86 -0.54 -32.74
CA LEU A 314 -6.01 -1.73 -32.86
C LEU A 314 -5.12 -1.97 -31.63
N SER A 315 -4.66 -0.90 -30.97
CA SER A 315 -3.73 -1.05 -29.84
C SER A 315 -3.85 0.11 -28.84
N SER A 316 -3.89 -0.25 -27.56
CA SER A 316 -3.85 0.69 -26.44
C SER A 316 -2.95 0.17 -25.33
N VAL A 317 -2.37 1.08 -24.57
CA VAL A 317 -1.58 0.79 -23.37
C VAL A 317 -2.41 1.15 -22.13
N ALA A 318 -2.44 0.28 -21.13
CA ALA A 318 -3.23 0.48 -19.91
C ALA A 318 -2.38 1.02 -18.75
N GLY A 319 -2.94 2.01 -18.04
CA GLY A 319 -2.36 2.59 -16.83
C GLY A 319 -3.39 2.78 -15.73
N ILE A 320 -2.92 3.06 -14.52
CA ILE A 320 -3.76 3.46 -13.38
C ILE A 320 -3.21 4.75 -12.75
N VAL A 321 -4.11 5.63 -12.31
CA VAL A 321 -3.78 6.92 -11.69
C VAL A 321 -4.72 7.19 -10.50
N ARG A 322 -4.28 7.99 -9.53
CA ARG A 322 -5.14 8.59 -8.52
C ARG A 322 -5.08 10.11 -8.61
N PHE A 323 -6.20 10.76 -8.33
CA PHE A 323 -6.31 12.20 -8.21
C PHE A 323 -6.39 12.59 -6.74
N TYR A 324 -5.90 13.77 -6.38
CA TYR A 324 -6.03 14.37 -5.06
C TYR A 324 -6.42 15.83 -5.21
N LEU A 325 -7.53 16.24 -4.61
CA LEU A 325 -7.95 17.62 -4.64
C LEU A 325 -7.19 18.42 -3.56
N CYS A 326 -6.23 19.24 -3.97
CA CYS A 326 -5.51 20.13 -3.06
C CYS A 326 -6.39 21.33 -2.66
N GLU A 327 -7.10 21.91 -3.63
CA GLU A 327 -7.94 23.10 -3.44
C GLU A 327 -8.97 23.20 -4.57
N ALA A 328 -10.21 23.60 -4.25
CA ALA A 328 -11.21 23.95 -5.27
C ALA A 328 -11.37 25.47 -5.45
N HIS A 329 -11.28 26.22 -4.35
CA HIS A 329 -11.35 27.68 -4.33
C HIS A 329 -10.27 28.34 -3.46
N PRO A 330 -9.83 29.56 -3.80
CA PRO A 330 -10.25 30.35 -4.97
C PRO A 330 -9.68 29.82 -6.30
N HIS A 331 -8.55 29.11 -6.23
CA HIS A 331 -7.90 28.49 -7.38
C HIS A 331 -8.10 26.98 -7.36
N LEU A 332 -8.42 26.41 -8.52
CA LEU A 332 -8.52 24.96 -8.65
C LEU A 332 -7.10 24.38 -8.70
N LYS A 333 -6.76 23.53 -7.72
CA LYS A 333 -5.48 22.83 -7.57
C LYS A 333 -5.73 21.33 -7.45
N LEU A 334 -5.32 20.58 -8.45
CA LEU A 334 -5.55 19.14 -8.54
C LEU A 334 -4.24 18.41 -8.80
N TYR A 335 -3.88 17.49 -7.91
CA TYR A 335 -2.76 16.59 -8.10
C TYR A 335 -3.23 15.28 -8.74
N ALA A 336 -2.41 14.71 -9.62
CA ALA A 336 -2.53 13.36 -10.12
C ALA A 336 -1.21 12.61 -9.92
N THR A 337 -1.28 11.40 -9.37
CA THR A 337 -0.10 10.55 -9.18
C THR A 337 0.60 10.28 -10.50
N PRO A 338 1.87 9.85 -10.49
CA PRO A 338 2.44 9.23 -11.66
C PRO A 338 1.55 8.10 -12.19
N ILE A 339 1.47 7.96 -13.51
CA ILE A 339 0.63 6.94 -14.13
C ILE A 339 1.32 5.60 -13.95
N ASN A 340 0.79 4.76 -13.08
CA ASN A 340 1.33 3.44 -12.82
C ASN A 340 0.97 2.49 -13.98
N ILE A 341 1.83 1.53 -14.28
CA ILE A 341 1.49 0.41 -15.17
C ILE A 341 0.34 -0.36 -14.56
N ASP A 342 -0.70 -0.67 -15.33
CA ASP A 342 -1.83 -1.44 -14.83
C ASP A 342 -1.39 -2.88 -14.48
N PRO A 343 -1.46 -3.31 -13.20
CA PRO A 343 -1.05 -4.66 -12.83
C PRO A 343 -1.94 -5.75 -13.45
N ALA A 344 -3.19 -5.45 -13.82
CA ALA A 344 -4.08 -6.40 -14.46
C ALA A 344 -3.90 -6.50 -15.98
N ASP A 345 -3.29 -5.50 -16.61
CA ASP A 345 -3.07 -5.42 -18.06
C ASP A 345 -1.71 -4.76 -18.34
N GLN A 346 -0.67 -5.49 -17.98
CA GLN A 346 0.69 -4.96 -17.85
C GLN A 346 1.30 -4.62 -19.21
N ALA A 347 1.52 -3.32 -19.45
CA ALA A 347 2.27 -2.82 -20.59
C ALA A 347 3.73 -3.27 -20.60
N MET A 348 4.31 -3.45 -19.41
CA MET A 348 5.69 -3.88 -19.17
C MET A 348 5.71 -4.92 -18.04
N PRO A 349 6.69 -5.84 -17.97
CA PRO A 349 6.64 -6.96 -17.05
C PRO A 349 6.99 -6.52 -15.61
N VAL A 350 5.97 -6.06 -14.87
CA VAL A 350 6.05 -5.65 -13.46
C VAL A 350 5.77 -6.80 -12.50
N THR A 351 5.20 -7.90 -12.99
CA THR A 351 5.06 -9.14 -12.21
C THR A 351 5.41 -10.38 -13.01
N HIS A 352 5.85 -11.43 -12.31
CA HIS A 352 5.97 -12.78 -12.85
C HIS A 352 5.25 -13.80 -11.95
N PRO A 353 4.54 -14.81 -12.50
CA PRO A 353 4.11 -14.88 -13.91
C PRO A 353 3.23 -13.67 -14.26
N ARG A 354 3.10 -13.31 -15.54
CA ARG A 354 2.34 -12.12 -15.96
C ARG A 354 0.92 -12.05 -15.36
N ARG A 355 0.26 -13.19 -15.18
CA ARG A 355 -1.08 -13.30 -14.56
C ARG A 355 -1.13 -12.87 -13.08
N LEU A 356 0.00 -12.85 -12.39
CA LEU A 356 0.09 -12.53 -10.96
C LEU A 356 -0.46 -11.14 -10.66
N GLY A 357 -0.16 -10.13 -11.49
CA GLY A 357 -0.67 -8.79 -11.25
C GLY A 357 -2.20 -8.71 -11.32
N ALA A 358 -2.84 -9.43 -12.25
CA ALA A 358 -4.30 -9.53 -12.32
C ALA A 358 -4.89 -10.29 -11.11
N GLU A 359 -4.22 -11.35 -10.64
CA GLU A 359 -4.61 -12.06 -9.42
C GLU A 359 -4.55 -11.16 -8.18
N LEU A 360 -3.45 -10.41 -8.01
CA LEU A 360 -3.28 -9.47 -6.91
C LEU A 360 -4.29 -8.32 -7.01
N ALA A 361 -4.49 -7.75 -8.19
CA ALA A 361 -5.46 -6.68 -8.39
C ALA A 361 -6.90 -7.11 -8.05
N ARG A 362 -7.28 -8.36 -8.34
CA ARG A 362 -8.57 -8.92 -7.91
C ARG A 362 -8.67 -9.12 -6.40
N ALA A 363 -7.56 -9.46 -5.75
CA ALA A 363 -7.56 -9.79 -4.32
C ALA A 363 -7.47 -8.56 -3.40
N ILE A 364 -6.69 -7.55 -3.77
CA ILE A 364 -6.39 -6.37 -2.93
C ILE A 364 -6.69 -5.03 -3.61
N GLY A 365 -7.30 -5.05 -4.79
CA GLY A 365 -7.46 -3.87 -5.65
C GLY A 365 -6.19 -3.53 -6.43
N PRO A 366 -6.27 -2.59 -7.40
CA PRO A 366 -5.09 -2.08 -8.08
C PRO A 366 -4.08 -1.49 -7.08
N PHE A 367 -2.79 -1.57 -7.40
CA PHE A 367 -1.72 -1.14 -6.51
C PHE A 367 -0.62 -0.42 -7.27
N TRP A 368 0.15 0.40 -6.57
CA TRP A 368 1.29 1.13 -7.11
C TRP A 368 2.29 0.21 -7.80
N THR A 369 2.43 0.21 -9.11
CA THR A 369 3.46 -0.60 -9.80
C THR A 369 4.78 0.16 -9.95
N LYS A 370 4.76 1.49 -9.89
CA LYS A 370 5.96 2.33 -9.84
C LYS A 370 6.79 1.99 -8.61
N GLY A 371 8.12 2.13 -8.76
CA GLY A 371 9.10 1.60 -7.81
C GLY A 371 8.90 2.00 -6.35
N LEU A 372 8.71 3.30 -6.08
CA LEU A 372 8.41 3.84 -4.74
C LEU A 372 6.92 4.22 -4.67
N PRO A 373 6.12 3.64 -3.75
CA PRO A 373 4.68 3.87 -3.64
C PRO A 373 4.33 5.18 -2.90
N CYS A 374 5.19 6.19 -3.02
CA CYS A 374 5.00 7.55 -2.56
C CYS A 374 5.75 8.50 -3.49
N ASP A 375 5.24 9.72 -3.58
CA ASP A 375 5.73 10.77 -4.45
C ASP A 375 6.47 11.81 -3.62
N THR A 376 7.74 11.53 -3.38
CA THR A 376 8.62 12.43 -2.64
C THR A 376 8.84 13.73 -3.39
N LYS A 377 8.75 13.75 -4.72
CA LYS A 377 9.00 14.97 -5.50
C LYS A 377 7.85 15.96 -5.40
N ALA A 378 6.61 15.49 -5.44
CA ALA A 378 5.47 16.35 -5.18
C ALA A 378 5.52 16.98 -3.77
N PHE A 379 6.05 16.24 -2.80
CA PHE A 379 6.27 16.76 -1.44
C PHE A 379 7.44 17.74 -1.36
N ASP A 380 8.62 17.38 -1.91
CA ASP A 380 9.82 18.23 -1.95
C ASP A 380 9.53 19.61 -2.56
N HIS A 381 8.65 19.65 -3.57
CA HIS A 381 8.26 20.87 -4.29
C HIS A 381 6.99 21.52 -3.75
N HIS A 382 6.47 21.09 -2.59
CA HIS A 382 5.29 21.65 -1.93
C HIS A 382 3.98 21.62 -2.76
N VAL A 383 3.92 20.74 -3.76
CA VAL A 383 2.68 20.45 -4.50
C VAL A 383 1.71 19.64 -3.64
N LEU A 384 2.24 18.71 -2.85
CA LEU A 384 1.52 18.05 -1.76
C LEU A 384 1.96 18.67 -0.44
N ASP A 385 0.98 19.00 0.40
CA ASP A 385 1.21 19.36 1.78
C ASP A 385 1.50 18.11 2.64
N ASP A 386 1.90 18.32 3.90
CA ASP A 386 2.16 17.23 4.85
C ASP A 386 0.97 16.27 4.95
N ALA A 387 -0.27 16.80 4.93
CA ALA A 387 -1.48 16.01 5.03
C ALA A 387 -1.74 15.17 3.77
N GLY A 388 -1.48 15.71 2.58
CA GLY A 388 -1.58 14.99 1.31
C GLY A 388 -0.50 13.94 1.16
N TYR A 389 0.75 14.27 1.47
CA TYR A 389 1.86 13.33 1.46
C TYR A 389 1.67 12.22 2.49
N VAL A 390 1.26 12.56 3.71
CA VAL A 390 0.97 11.54 4.72
C VAL A 390 -0.31 10.78 4.42
N LYS A 391 -1.35 11.32 3.79
CA LYS A 391 -2.44 10.50 3.25
C LYS A 391 -1.96 9.52 2.19
N GLN A 392 -1.01 9.91 1.35
CA GLN A 392 -0.36 8.98 0.43
C GLN A 392 0.44 7.90 1.18
N ALA A 393 1.05 8.27 2.31
CA ALA A 393 1.75 7.36 3.23
C ALA A 393 0.83 6.61 4.24
N GLU A 394 -0.42 7.03 4.47
CA GLU A 394 -1.43 6.54 5.43
C GLU A 394 -2.54 5.75 4.74
N LEU A 395 -2.65 5.87 3.42
CA LEU A 395 -3.03 4.74 2.57
C LEU A 395 -2.19 3.48 2.91
N LEU A 396 -1.17 3.61 3.78
CA LEU A 396 -0.60 2.59 4.66
C LEU A 396 -0.89 2.78 6.19
N LEU A 397 -2.10 2.53 6.72
CA LEU A 397 -2.44 2.44 8.17
C LEU A 397 -1.64 1.33 8.92
N VAL A 398 -0.35 1.56 9.06
CA VAL A 398 0.68 0.57 9.38
C VAL A 398 0.95 0.44 10.87
N PHE A 399 0.66 1.47 11.67
CA PHE A 399 1.10 1.54 13.07
C PHE A 399 0.08 1.01 14.08
N PHE A 400 -1.20 1.00 13.73
CA PHE A 400 -2.25 0.28 14.47
C PHE A 400 -3.40 -0.09 13.51
N PRO A 401 -3.90 -1.35 13.52
CA PRO A 401 -3.55 -2.44 14.43
C PRO A 401 -2.25 -3.18 14.07
N GLY A 402 -1.50 -2.74 13.05
CA GLY A 402 -0.37 -3.46 12.48
C GLY A 402 0.86 -3.70 13.36
N GLU A 403 0.84 -3.26 14.63
CA GLU A 403 1.91 -3.38 15.65
C GLU A 403 3.33 -3.37 15.09
N ARG A 404 3.60 -2.50 14.12
CA ARG A 404 4.94 -2.34 13.58
C ARG A 404 5.79 -1.67 14.64
N ASP A 405 6.99 -2.21 14.82
CA ASP A 405 7.98 -1.64 15.72
C ASP A 405 8.49 -0.32 15.12
N VAL A 406 7.94 0.78 15.59
CA VAL A 406 8.34 2.14 15.21
C VAL A 406 9.12 2.73 16.37
N PRO A 407 10.29 3.33 16.14
CA PRO A 407 11.01 4.00 17.21
C PRO A 407 10.11 5.04 17.91
N PRO A 408 10.08 5.08 19.26
CA PRO A 408 9.18 5.95 20.02
C PRO A 408 9.27 7.42 19.62
N GLU A 409 10.45 7.92 19.25
CA GLU A 409 10.67 9.28 18.75
C GLU A 409 10.02 9.56 17.40
N ARG A 410 9.96 8.57 16.49
CA ARG A 410 9.31 8.71 15.18
C ARG A 410 7.80 8.58 15.33
N LEU A 411 7.36 7.68 16.22
CA LEU A 411 5.96 7.63 16.63
C LEU A 411 5.56 8.95 17.31
N ALA A 412 6.42 9.52 18.16
CA ALA A 412 6.19 10.80 18.83
C ALA A 412 6.13 11.95 17.83
N ALA A 413 7.10 12.08 16.93
CA ALA A 413 7.11 13.15 15.93
C ALA A 413 5.90 13.06 14.99
N HIS A 414 5.54 11.85 14.54
CA HIS A 414 4.34 11.63 13.74
C HIS A 414 3.08 11.95 14.55
N TYR A 415 3.00 11.46 15.78
CA TYR A 415 1.87 11.74 16.65
C TYR A 415 1.73 13.24 16.95
N ASP A 416 2.79 13.93 17.36
CA ASP A 416 2.81 15.37 17.68
C ASP A 416 2.40 16.24 16.50
N HIS A 417 2.85 15.86 15.30
CA HIS A 417 2.53 16.58 14.10
C HIS A 417 1.04 16.49 13.73
N TYR A 418 0.41 15.32 13.92
CA TYR A 418 -0.97 15.07 13.49
C TYR A 418 -2.01 15.18 14.61
N ALA A 419 -1.63 15.04 15.88
CA ALA A 419 -2.56 14.92 17.00
C ALA A 419 -3.44 16.16 17.20
N ASP A 420 -2.96 17.34 16.85
CA ASP A 420 -3.69 18.61 16.94
C ASP A 420 -4.21 19.11 15.58
N ARG A 421 -3.93 18.36 14.50
CA ARG A 421 -4.38 18.65 13.13
C ARG A 421 -5.56 17.78 12.71
N VAL A 422 -6.25 17.19 13.70
CA VAL A 422 -7.50 16.45 13.52
C VAL A 422 -8.71 17.37 13.65
N ILE A 423 -9.82 16.96 13.06
CA ILE A 423 -11.08 17.72 13.10
C ILE A 423 -11.56 17.81 14.55
N ALA A 424 -11.66 19.02 15.11
CA ALA A 424 -12.05 19.26 16.50
C ALA A 424 -13.46 18.72 16.86
N ALA A 425 -14.35 18.60 15.88
CA ALA A 425 -15.68 17.99 15.99
C ALA A 425 -15.72 16.54 15.44
N GLY A 426 -14.58 15.86 15.39
CA GLY A 426 -14.42 14.50 14.88
C GLY A 426 -15.21 13.44 15.66
N PRO A 427 -15.35 12.24 15.09
CA PRO A 427 -16.05 11.13 15.74
C PRO A 427 -15.29 10.63 16.98
N ALA A 428 -16.01 10.02 17.93
CA ALA A 428 -15.49 9.62 19.25
C ALA A 428 -14.23 8.71 19.26
N MET A 429 -13.92 8.04 18.15
CA MET A 429 -12.80 7.09 18.03
C MET A 429 -11.42 7.75 17.89
N THR A 430 -11.34 8.98 17.37
CA THR A 430 -10.06 9.65 17.09
C THR A 430 -9.26 9.83 18.38
N GLU A 431 -9.90 10.39 19.41
CA GLU A 431 -9.24 10.63 20.70
C GLU A 431 -8.88 9.32 21.42
N SER A 432 -9.58 8.22 21.14
CA SER A 432 -9.23 6.90 21.68
C SER A 432 -7.92 6.36 21.10
N ILE A 433 -7.73 6.47 19.78
CA ILE A 433 -6.46 6.07 19.13
C ILE A 433 -5.33 7.00 19.57
N HIS A 434 -5.61 8.30 19.67
CA HIS A 434 -4.66 9.25 20.22
C HIS A 434 -4.29 8.93 21.68
N ALA A 435 -5.24 8.51 22.51
CA ALA A 435 -4.96 8.05 23.87
C ALA A 435 -4.09 6.79 23.87
N VAL A 436 -4.33 5.83 22.97
CA VAL A 436 -3.45 4.65 22.81
C VAL A 436 -2.03 5.06 22.44
N LEU A 437 -1.87 5.97 21.47
CA LEU A 437 -0.55 6.42 21.01
C LEU A 437 0.15 7.27 22.07
N ALA A 438 -0.53 8.21 22.71
CA ALA A 438 0.00 9.00 23.83
C ALA A 438 0.44 8.09 25.00
N ALA A 439 -0.36 7.07 25.35
CA ALA A 439 0.01 6.09 26.37
C ALA A 439 1.23 5.26 25.95
N ARG A 440 1.30 4.86 24.67
CA ARG A 440 2.48 4.18 24.10
C ARG A 440 3.74 5.05 24.15
N LEU A 441 3.59 6.37 24.05
CA LEU A 441 4.66 7.35 24.18
C LEU A 441 4.99 7.70 25.65
N GLY A 442 4.32 7.08 26.62
CA GLY A 442 4.52 7.33 28.04
C GLY A 442 3.93 8.64 28.54
N ARG A 443 3.15 9.35 27.72
CA ARG A 443 2.55 10.65 28.05
C ARG A 443 1.24 10.45 28.80
N ALA A 444 1.36 9.98 30.04
CA ALA A 444 0.24 9.46 30.80
C ALA A 444 -0.87 10.50 31.04
N GLU A 445 -0.50 11.75 31.34
CA GLU A 445 -1.45 12.85 31.52
C GLU A 445 -2.20 13.21 30.23
N GLU A 446 -1.47 13.30 29.11
CA GLU A 446 -2.09 13.53 27.80
C GLU A 446 -3.00 12.38 27.41
N ALA A 447 -2.56 11.14 27.60
CA ALA A 447 -3.36 9.95 27.33
C ALA A 447 -4.66 9.96 28.15
N LEU A 448 -4.62 10.37 29.43
CA LEU A 448 -5.82 10.51 30.25
C LEU A 448 -6.76 11.61 29.74
N ARG A 449 -6.20 12.78 29.37
CA ARG A 449 -6.99 13.89 28.81
C ARG A 449 -7.68 13.48 27.51
N ARG A 450 -6.94 12.84 26.59
CA ARG A 450 -7.45 12.31 25.32
C ARG A 450 -8.49 11.20 25.55
N PHE A 451 -8.26 10.31 26.51
CA PHE A 451 -9.22 9.27 26.88
C PHE A 451 -10.53 9.85 27.42
N ARG A 452 -10.48 10.84 28.32
CA ARG A 452 -11.67 11.56 28.80
C ARG A 452 -12.41 12.28 27.68
N ALA A 453 -11.67 12.97 26.81
CA ALA A 453 -12.22 13.61 25.62
C ALA A 453 -12.89 12.60 24.66
N ALA A 454 -12.48 11.33 24.69
CA ALA A 454 -13.07 10.27 23.89
C ALA A 454 -14.45 9.81 24.38
N TYR A 455 -14.80 9.97 25.67
CA TYR A 455 -16.09 9.50 26.21
C TYR A 455 -16.96 10.56 26.88
N GLU A 456 -16.40 11.54 27.60
CA GLU A 456 -17.19 12.50 28.40
C GLU A 456 -18.15 13.33 27.54
N PRO A 457 -17.75 13.91 26.39
CA PRO A 457 -18.68 14.66 25.53
C PRO A 457 -19.71 13.78 24.82
N PHE A 458 -19.51 12.46 24.85
CA PHE A 458 -20.27 11.47 24.09
C PHE A 458 -21.21 10.65 24.98
N ALA A 459 -21.01 10.64 26.29
CA ALA A 459 -21.89 9.95 27.24
C ALA A 459 -23.17 10.74 27.51
N ARG A 460 -24.30 10.04 27.66
CA ARG A 460 -25.62 10.63 27.93
C ARG A 460 -26.22 10.10 29.23
N PRO A 461 -26.67 10.96 30.16
CA PRO A 461 -27.40 10.52 31.34
C PRO A 461 -28.79 9.95 30.96
N PRO A 462 -29.45 9.18 31.83
CA PRO A 462 -29.00 8.74 33.16
C PRO A 462 -28.14 7.46 33.12
N PHE A 463 -28.06 6.79 31.97
CA PHE A 463 -27.44 5.46 31.85
C PHE A 463 -26.04 5.47 31.20
N TYR A 464 -25.45 6.66 31.02
CA TYR A 464 -24.15 6.85 30.37
C TYR A 464 -24.05 6.19 28.98
N LEU A 465 -25.13 6.24 28.20
CA LEU A 465 -25.14 5.67 26.86
C LEU A 465 -24.29 6.52 25.91
N PHE A 466 -23.54 5.85 25.03
CA PHE A 466 -22.45 6.46 24.28
C PHE A 466 -22.87 6.89 22.88
N SER A 467 -22.61 8.14 22.50
CA SER A 467 -22.91 8.69 21.18
C SER A 467 -21.70 8.79 20.26
N GLU A 468 -21.92 8.79 18.94
CA GLU A 468 -20.85 9.00 17.96
C GLU A 468 -20.37 10.46 17.90
N LYS A 469 -21.28 11.41 18.17
CA LYS A 469 -21.06 12.86 18.00
C LYS A 469 -21.32 13.59 19.31
N ARG A 470 -20.57 14.67 19.54
CA ARG A 470 -20.68 15.48 20.77
C ARG A 470 -22.07 16.10 20.96
N THR A 471 -22.75 16.41 19.86
CA THR A 471 -23.99 17.21 19.84
C THR A 471 -25.26 16.42 19.49
N ARG A 472 -25.16 15.09 19.33
CA ARG A 472 -26.33 14.25 18.98
C ARG A 472 -26.63 13.25 20.09
N ASP A 473 -27.90 12.82 20.17
CA ASP A 473 -28.38 11.86 21.18
C ASP A 473 -28.60 10.45 20.61
N ASN A 474 -27.95 10.16 19.47
CA ASN A 474 -27.88 8.81 18.92
C ASN A 474 -26.90 8.03 19.77
N VAL A 475 -27.42 7.20 20.65
CA VAL A 475 -26.64 6.45 21.64
C VAL A 475 -26.41 4.99 21.22
N CYS A 476 -25.61 4.24 21.99
CA CYS A 476 -25.14 2.87 21.70
C CYS A 476 -24.10 2.76 20.56
N PHE A 477 -23.23 3.75 20.41
CA PHE A 477 -22.13 3.73 19.46
C PHE A 477 -20.98 2.80 19.91
N LEU A 478 -21.07 1.54 19.49
CA LEU A 478 -20.15 0.47 19.88
C LEU A 478 -18.70 0.69 19.43
N THR A 479 -18.45 1.36 18.31
CA THR A 479 -17.10 1.61 17.82
C THR A 479 -16.34 2.58 18.73
N GLY A 480 -17.01 3.62 19.24
CA GLY A 480 -16.44 4.56 20.21
C GLY A 480 -16.16 3.88 21.56
N LEU A 481 -17.09 3.05 22.03
CA LEU A 481 -16.90 2.20 23.22
C LEU A 481 -15.73 1.22 23.03
N GLY A 482 -15.65 0.59 21.86
CA GLY A 482 -14.55 -0.29 21.47
C GLY A 482 -13.21 0.45 21.43
N GLY A 483 -13.18 1.68 20.93
CA GLY A 483 -12.02 2.56 20.99
C GLY A 483 -11.59 2.88 22.42
N CYS A 484 -12.54 3.22 23.30
CA CYS A 484 -12.25 3.45 24.72
C CYS A 484 -11.68 2.19 25.39
N LEU A 485 -12.26 1.03 25.10
CA LEU A 485 -11.74 -0.24 25.59
C LEU A 485 -10.35 -0.55 25.03
N GLN A 486 -10.08 -0.23 23.77
CA GLN A 486 -8.75 -0.33 23.17
C GLN A 486 -7.75 0.61 23.83
N ALA A 487 -8.14 1.83 24.21
CA ALA A 487 -7.31 2.73 25.02
C ALA A 487 -6.95 2.12 26.37
N VAL A 488 -7.87 1.42 27.02
CA VAL A 488 -7.59 0.68 28.27
C VAL A 488 -6.67 -0.52 28.03
N ILE A 489 -6.93 -1.35 27.01
CA ILE A 489 -6.21 -2.61 26.78
C ILE A 489 -4.83 -2.38 26.14
N TYR A 490 -4.77 -1.60 25.06
CA TYR A 490 -3.57 -1.40 24.25
C TYR A 490 -2.84 -0.08 24.55
N GLY A 491 -3.52 0.87 25.18
CA GLY A 491 -2.92 2.10 25.72
C GLY A 491 -2.44 1.90 27.16
N PHE A 492 -3.34 2.04 28.14
CA PHE A 492 -3.00 2.09 29.57
C PHE A 492 -2.47 0.76 30.13
N ALA A 493 -3.11 -0.37 29.82
CA ALA A 493 -2.55 -1.69 30.14
C ALA A 493 -1.37 -2.03 29.21
N GLY A 494 -1.37 -1.43 28.02
CA GLY A 494 -0.27 -1.51 27.09
C GLY A 494 -0.01 -2.91 26.54
N ILE A 495 -1.05 -3.75 26.43
CA ILE A 495 -0.91 -5.08 25.82
C ILE A 495 -0.39 -4.94 24.39
N ARG A 496 0.45 -5.88 23.95
CA ARG A 496 1.04 -5.91 22.62
C ARG A 496 0.72 -7.23 21.92
N LEU A 497 0.09 -7.15 20.75
CA LEU A 497 -0.15 -8.19 19.76
C LEU A 497 1.12 -8.56 18.97
N VAL A 498 2.18 -8.90 19.70
CA VAL A 498 3.45 -9.37 19.14
C VAL A 498 3.50 -10.89 19.06
N ASP A 499 4.33 -11.45 18.16
CA ASP A 499 4.50 -12.89 18.03
C ASP A 499 5.33 -13.47 19.20
N SER A 500 4.70 -13.58 20.38
CA SER A 500 5.31 -14.02 21.64
C SER A 500 4.58 -15.25 22.20
N PRO A 501 5.29 -16.25 22.79
CA PRO A 501 4.65 -17.38 23.47
C PRO A 501 3.77 -16.97 24.66
N GLU A 502 4.21 -15.97 25.42
CA GLU A 502 3.47 -15.39 26.55
C GLU A 502 3.03 -13.96 26.23
N PRO A 503 1.89 -13.48 26.79
CA PRO A 503 1.41 -12.14 26.52
C PRO A 503 2.34 -11.08 27.14
N GLN A 504 2.45 -9.94 26.47
CA GLN A 504 3.27 -8.81 26.92
C GLN A 504 2.42 -7.56 27.12
N ALA A 505 2.82 -6.75 28.10
CA ALA A 505 2.21 -5.47 28.42
C ALA A 505 3.30 -4.43 28.73
N GLN A 506 3.07 -3.21 28.28
CA GLN A 506 3.86 -2.01 28.60
C GLN A 506 2.92 -0.94 29.16
N PRO A 507 2.60 -1.02 30.45
CA PRO A 507 1.58 -0.17 31.02
C PRO A 507 2.04 1.30 31.08
N CYS A 508 1.08 2.20 30.93
CA CYS A 508 1.24 3.63 31.16
C CYS A 508 0.04 4.07 31.98
N LEU A 509 0.11 3.94 33.32
CA LEU A 509 -1.01 4.35 34.17
C LEU A 509 -0.97 5.88 34.36
N PRO A 510 -2.10 6.58 34.18
CA PRO A 510 -2.15 8.01 34.40
C PRO A 510 -2.14 8.36 35.89
N PRO A 511 -1.78 9.60 36.26
CA PRO A 511 -1.84 10.06 37.65
C PRO A 511 -3.22 9.83 38.27
N GLY A 512 -3.23 9.34 39.51
CA GLY A 512 -4.44 9.01 40.27
C GLY A 512 -4.93 7.57 40.14
N TRP A 513 -4.38 6.76 39.21
CA TRP A 513 -4.66 5.32 39.15
C TRP A 513 -3.63 4.55 39.96
N SER A 514 -4.06 3.85 41.01
CA SER A 514 -3.17 3.01 41.83
C SER A 514 -2.93 1.63 41.24
N ALA A 515 -3.90 1.08 40.49
CA ALA A 515 -3.77 -0.21 39.81
C ALA A 515 -4.78 -0.37 38.65
N LEU A 516 -4.44 -1.24 37.70
CA LEU A 516 -5.31 -1.73 36.63
C LEU A 516 -5.22 -3.27 36.57
N ARG A 517 -6.38 -3.94 36.58
CA ARG A 517 -6.47 -5.40 36.54
C ARG A 517 -7.33 -5.85 35.37
N LEU A 518 -6.78 -6.69 34.51
CA LEU A 518 -7.50 -7.34 33.41
C LEU A 518 -7.49 -8.85 33.64
N ARG A 519 -8.68 -9.47 33.60
CA ARG A 519 -8.83 -10.90 33.88
C ARG A 519 -9.26 -11.67 32.64
N GLY A 520 -8.81 -12.92 32.53
CA GLY A 520 -9.26 -13.85 31.49
C GLY A 520 -8.76 -13.50 30.07
N ILE A 521 -7.58 -12.91 29.95
CA ILE A 521 -6.92 -12.65 28.66
C ILE A 521 -6.52 -13.98 28.05
N HIS A 522 -6.93 -14.23 26.80
CA HIS A 522 -6.57 -15.44 26.06
C HIS A 522 -5.39 -15.15 25.14
N TRP A 523 -4.32 -15.93 25.27
CA TRP A 523 -3.11 -15.77 24.49
C TRP A 523 -2.56 -17.14 24.09
N ARG A 524 -2.51 -17.41 22.77
CA ARG A 524 -2.02 -18.67 22.17
C ARG A 524 -2.56 -19.93 22.86
N GLY A 525 -3.87 -19.97 23.10
CA GLY A 525 -4.55 -21.12 23.70
C GLY A 525 -4.46 -21.24 25.23
N ALA A 526 -3.74 -20.34 25.91
CA ALA A 526 -3.68 -20.26 27.37
C ALA A 526 -4.42 -19.01 27.90
N ARG A 527 -4.82 -19.04 29.17
CA ARG A 527 -5.51 -17.94 29.85
C ARG A 527 -4.61 -17.27 30.88
N TYR A 528 -4.67 -15.95 30.93
CA TYR A 528 -3.87 -15.13 31.82
C TYR A 528 -4.71 -14.04 32.49
N ASP A 529 -4.35 -13.70 33.72
CA ASP A 529 -4.73 -12.45 34.36
C ASP A 529 -3.52 -11.50 34.38
N LEU A 530 -3.76 -10.22 34.12
CA LEU A 530 -2.77 -9.15 34.18
C LEU A 530 -3.11 -8.20 35.34
N GLU A 531 -2.17 -8.03 36.26
CA GLU A 531 -2.23 -7.01 37.30
C GLU A 531 -1.11 -5.98 37.10
N ILE A 532 -1.49 -4.71 37.05
CA ILE A 532 -0.59 -3.57 36.95
C ILE A 532 -0.83 -2.72 38.19
N VAL A 533 0.22 -2.45 38.95
CA VAL A 533 0.19 -1.54 40.11
C VAL A 533 1.12 -0.38 39.80
N ALA A 534 0.72 0.85 40.13
CA ALA A 534 1.52 2.03 39.86
C ALA A 534 2.92 1.91 40.49
N GLY A 535 3.96 2.24 39.71
CA GLY A 535 5.35 2.10 40.15
C GLY A 535 5.87 0.66 40.21
N ALA A 536 5.06 -0.34 39.84
CA ALA A 536 5.46 -1.75 39.80
C ALA A 536 5.32 -2.33 38.39
N PRO A 537 6.13 -3.35 38.04
CA PRO A 537 6.02 -4.01 36.74
C PRO A 537 4.71 -4.81 36.62
N PRO A 538 4.18 -4.99 35.39
CA PRO A 538 3.00 -5.81 35.13
C PRO A 538 3.24 -7.26 35.55
N ARG A 539 2.29 -7.82 36.30
CA ARG A 539 2.31 -9.21 36.76
C ARG A 539 1.32 -10.02 35.95
N TRP A 540 1.83 -10.98 35.20
CA TRP A 540 1.03 -11.97 34.49
C TRP A 540 0.90 -13.23 35.34
N ARG A 541 -0.34 -13.65 35.56
CA ARG A 541 -0.65 -14.93 36.19
C ARG A 541 -1.29 -15.84 35.16
N ARG A 542 -0.58 -16.89 34.75
CA ARG A 542 -1.18 -17.96 33.95
C ARG A 542 -2.19 -18.72 34.80
N LEU A 543 -3.40 -18.87 34.29
CA LEU A 543 -4.43 -19.65 34.94
C LEU A 543 -4.26 -21.11 34.53
N ALA A 544 -4.34 -22.02 35.51
CA ALA A 544 -4.33 -23.45 35.22
C ALA A 544 -5.43 -23.77 34.20
N SER A 545 -5.12 -24.57 33.18
CA SER A 545 -6.16 -25.12 32.32
C SER A 545 -7.07 -25.90 33.25
N ARG A 546 -8.34 -25.48 33.37
CA ARG A 546 -9.34 -26.34 33.98
C ARG A 546 -9.27 -27.63 33.17
N SER A 547 -8.80 -28.72 33.77
CA SER A 547 -8.99 -30.03 33.17
C SER A 547 -10.49 -30.13 32.92
N ALA A 548 -10.88 -30.67 31.77
CA ALA A 548 -12.27 -30.89 31.43
C ALA A 548 -12.95 -31.96 32.33
N ALA A 549 -12.44 -32.18 33.54
CA ALA A 549 -13.00 -33.05 34.57
C ALA A 549 -13.70 -32.29 35.71
N GLY A 550 -13.72 -30.95 35.70
CA GLY A 550 -14.29 -30.16 36.81
C GLY A 550 -15.62 -29.45 36.55
N ALA A 551 -16.18 -29.51 35.34
CA ALA A 551 -17.48 -28.89 35.04
C ALA A 551 -18.68 -29.63 35.68
N ALA A 552 -18.43 -30.66 36.47
CA ALA A 552 -19.41 -31.37 37.27
C ALA A 552 -19.19 -31.15 38.78
N THR A 553 -18.94 -29.91 39.22
CA THR A 553 -19.44 -29.39 40.51
C THR A 553 -18.98 -27.95 40.76
N ARG A 554 -19.98 -27.05 40.75
CA ARG A 554 -20.13 -25.78 41.49
C ARG A 554 -20.37 -24.55 40.60
N ARG A 555 -21.68 -24.29 40.50
CA ARG A 555 -22.45 -23.04 40.40
C ARG A 555 -22.11 -22.05 39.29
#